data_AF-A0A951N7L9-F1
#
_entry.id   AF-A0A951N7L9-F1
#
_cell.length_a   1.000
_cell.length_b   1.000
_cell.length_c   1.000
_cell.angle_alpha   90.00
_cell.angle_beta   90.00
_cell.angle_gamma   90.00
#
_symmetry.space_group_name_H-M   'P 1'
#
loop_
_entity.id
_entity.type
_entity.pdbx_description
1 polymer ?
#
loop_
_entity_poly.entity_id
_entity_poly.type
_entity_poly.pdbx_seq_one_letter_code
_entity_poly.pdbx_strand_id
1 'polypeptide(L)'
;FAGRGQSVNQIRRGDAVVWEKPFTVPPGVGEMHQDWFYVRLERRQTSAGVRFRWSVNGRELTDYLDPNPLADGGHLGFWTQNGALSIARVRLWHSGLRAQQDRAPIVARTASPEPPNVLGKWSARGEGQGASARLISVSQTAGSGQKTALQITNPRSGGDWTTFVTRTPFDLAAHPIVQWDYRVPQGVKINLYALIDDVWREIVFNGGASDGAASLGTVGGVQSDGQWRRARFDLAGAIRENGLESKEVQALAFAAPDRDYLRSGLGGNRRGATYWLRDLKAGTF
;
A
#
# COMPACT_ATOMS: atom_id res chain seq x y z
N PHE A 1 -13.40 -4.43 -10.18
CA PHE A 1 -13.95 -5.63 -10.83
C PHE A 1 -12.85 -6.67 -10.85
N ALA A 2 -13.14 -7.86 -10.34
CA ALA A 2 -12.20 -8.94 -10.10
C ALA A 2 -11.22 -8.70 -8.93
N GLY A 3 -11.16 -9.71 -8.08
CA GLY A 3 -10.44 -9.85 -6.84
C GLY A 3 -11.05 -11.07 -6.17
N ARG A 4 -10.25 -12.04 -5.74
CA ARG A 4 -10.78 -13.26 -5.13
C ARG A 4 -11.55 -12.86 -3.86
N GLY A 5 -12.77 -13.36 -3.67
CA GLY A 5 -13.56 -13.11 -2.46
C GLY A 5 -14.28 -11.74 -2.37
N GLN A 6 -14.38 -10.98 -3.47
CA GLN A 6 -15.12 -9.70 -3.47
C GLN A 6 -16.63 -9.89 -3.45
N SER A 7 -17.32 -9.25 -2.50
CA SER A 7 -18.78 -9.26 -2.36
C SER A 7 -19.46 -8.03 -2.96
N VAL A 8 -18.69 -7.01 -3.36
CA VAL A 8 -19.21 -5.72 -3.86
C VAL A 8 -18.43 -5.19 -5.06
N ASN A 9 -19.09 -4.35 -5.87
CA ASN A 9 -18.48 -3.46 -6.84
C ASN A 9 -18.50 -2.03 -6.27
N GLN A 10 -17.36 -1.33 -6.32
CA GLN A 10 -17.22 0.00 -5.73
C GLN A 10 -16.61 1.00 -6.72
N ILE A 11 -17.00 2.28 -6.56
CA ILE A 11 -16.25 3.43 -7.08
C ILE A 11 -15.64 4.14 -5.88
N ARG A 12 -14.35 4.46 -5.99
CA ARG A 12 -13.58 5.08 -4.91
C ARG A 12 -13.01 6.42 -5.36
N ARG A 13 -12.99 7.38 -4.43
CA ARG A 13 -12.27 8.65 -4.54
C ARG A 13 -11.16 8.65 -3.50
N GLY A 14 -9.93 8.37 -3.96
CA GLY A 14 -8.84 8.05 -3.04
C GLY A 14 -9.21 6.82 -2.21
N ASP A 15 -9.31 7.00 -0.89
CA ASP A 15 -9.63 5.91 0.03
C ASP A 15 -11.14 5.80 0.34
N ALA A 16 -11.93 6.81 0.00
CA ALA A 16 -13.36 6.86 0.28
C ALA A 16 -14.18 6.10 -0.78
N VAL A 17 -15.11 5.26 -0.33
CA VAL A 17 -16.14 4.67 -1.18
C VAL A 17 -17.21 5.73 -1.45
N VAL A 18 -17.45 6.04 -2.71
CA VAL A 18 -18.46 7.04 -3.13
C VAL A 18 -19.67 6.40 -3.80
N TRP A 19 -19.56 5.13 -4.15
CA TRP A 19 -20.64 4.33 -4.69
C TRP A 19 -20.32 2.84 -4.49
N GLU A 20 -21.33 2.05 -4.16
CA GLU A 20 -21.21 0.61 -3.93
C GLU A 20 -22.48 -0.11 -4.39
N LYS A 21 -22.33 -1.33 -4.89
CA LYS A 21 -23.43 -2.29 -5.04
C LYS A 21 -22.92 -3.72 -4.81
N PRO A 22 -23.81 -4.69 -4.56
CA PRO A 22 -23.44 -6.11 -4.54
C PRO A 22 -22.66 -6.53 -5.80
N PHE A 23 -21.69 -7.42 -5.63
CA PHE A 23 -20.93 -7.95 -6.76
C PHE A 23 -21.87 -8.68 -7.71
N THR A 24 -21.70 -8.41 -8.99
CA THR A 24 -22.43 -9.11 -10.06
C THR A 24 -21.39 -9.64 -11.02
N VAL A 25 -21.42 -10.96 -11.23
CA VAL A 25 -20.57 -11.61 -12.24
C VAL A 25 -20.92 -10.99 -13.60
N PRO A 26 -19.91 -10.50 -14.36
CA PRO A 26 -20.16 -10.02 -15.72
C PRO A 26 -20.80 -11.14 -16.57
N PRO A 27 -21.77 -10.82 -17.43
CA PRO A 27 -22.41 -11.82 -18.28
C PRO A 27 -21.39 -12.47 -19.23
N GLY A 28 -21.26 -13.79 -19.18
CA GLY A 28 -20.34 -14.61 -20.00
C GLY A 28 -21.04 -15.86 -20.54
N VAL A 29 -20.39 -16.54 -21.48
CA VAL A 29 -20.91 -17.72 -22.20
C VAL A 29 -20.28 -19.03 -21.69
N GLY A 30 -19.18 -18.97 -20.93
CA GLY A 30 -18.43 -20.13 -20.44
C GLY A 30 -18.02 -20.07 -18.95
N GLU A 31 -17.17 -21.01 -18.52
CA GLU A 31 -16.50 -20.93 -17.22
C GLU A 31 -15.61 -19.67 -17.16
N MET A 32 -15.48 -19.06 -15.98
CA MET A 32 -15.00 -17.68 -15.72
C MET A 32 -13.61 -17.29 -16.30
N HIS A 33 -12.93 -18.18 -17.02
CA HIS A 33 -11.57 -18.03 -17.53
C HIS A 33 -11.42 -18.13 -19.07
N GLN A 34 -12.48 -18.36 -19.85
CA GLN A 34 -12.38 -18.52 -21.32
C GLN A 34 -13.15 -17.50 -22.16
N ASP A 35 -13.89 -16.58 -21.54
CA ASP A 35 -14.72 -15.64 -22.28
C ASP A 35 -13.99 -14.37 -22.72
N TRP A 36 -14.28 -13.96 -23.96
CA TRP A 36 -13.96 -12.63 -24.45
C TRP A 36 -15.06 -11.65 -24.05
N PHE A 37 -14.71 -10.66 -23.23
CA PHE A 37 -15.65 -9.63 -22.78
C PHE A 37 -15.52 -8.34 -23.59
N TYR A 38 -16.65 -7.84 -24.09
CA TYR A 38 -16.74 -6.49 -24.65
C TYR A 38 -17.03 -5.49 -23.54
N VAL A 39 -15.99 -4.84 -23.03
CA VAL A 39 -16.11 -3.77 -22.03
C VAL A 39 -16.24 -2.42 -22.72
N ARG A 40 -17.24 -1.62 -22.32
CA ARG A 40 -17.38 -0.22 -22.73
C ARG A 40 -17.46 0.65 -21.49
N LEU A 41 -16.57 1.63 -21.43
CA LEU A 41 -16.55 2.67 -20.41
C LEU A 41 -16.72 4.03 -21.09
N GLU A 42 -17.72 4.79 -20.66
CA GLU A 42 -17.99 6.14 -21.13
C GLU A 42 -17.74 7.14 -20.03
N ARG A 43 -17.09 8.25 -20.36
CA ARG A 43 -16.93 9.42 -19.50
C ARG A 43 -17.51 10.62 -20.23
N ARG A 44 -18.58 11.22 -19.71
CA ARG A 44 -19.25 12.37 -20.32
C ARG A 44 -19.33 13.53 -19.35
N GLN A 45 -18.82 14.69 -19.77
CA GLN A 45 -19.03 15.93 -19.03
C GLN A 45 -20.50 16.35 -19.17
N THR A 46 -21.09 16.76 -18.05
CA THR A 46 -22.45 17.30 -17.94
C THR A 46 -22.42 18.59 -17.13
N SER A 47 -23.53 19.33 -17.10
CA SER A 47 -23.68 20.51 -16.24
C SER A 47 -23.63 20.18 -14.74
N ALA A 48 -23.99 18.95 -14.35
CA ALA A 48 -24.03 18.50 -12.97
C ALA A 48 -22.75 17.76 -12.51
N GLY A 49 -21.73 17.66 -13.37
CA GLY A 49 -20.50 16.89 -13.10
C GLY A 49 -20.09 15.98 -14.25
N VAL A 50 -19.39 14.88 -13.96
CA VAL A 50 -18.97 13.89 -14.97
C VAL A 50 -19.73 12.59 -14.76
N ARG A 51 -20.45 12.13 -15.80
CA ARG A 51 -21.15 10.85 -15.78
C ARG A 51 -20.26 9.75 -16.34
N PHE A 52 -20.17 8.65 -15.59
CA PHE A 52 -19.50 7.42 -15.99
C PHE A 52 -20.53 6.33 -16.26
N ARG A 53 -20.47 5.70 -17.43
CA ARG A 53 -21.28 4.51 -17.75
C ARG A 53 -20.39 3.34 -18.09
N TRP A 54 -20.71 2.19 -17.53
CA TRP A 54 -20.01 0.93 -17.77
C TRP A 54 -20.99 -0.09 -18.32
N SER A 55 -20.69 -0.72 -19.47
CA SER A 55 -21.35 -1.96 -19.89
C SER A 55 -20.36 -3.09 -20.20
N VAL A 56 -20.75 -4.34 -19.95
CA VAL A 56 -20.05 -5.56 -20.42
C VAL A 56 -21.01 -6.35 -21.31
N ASN A 57 -20.55 -6.74 -22.51
CA ASN A 57 -21.34 -7.47 -23.50
C ASN A 57 -22.68 -6.78 -23.79
N GLY A 58 -22.67 -5.45 -23.88
CA GLY A 58 -23.84 -4.61 -24.13
C GLY A 58 -24.77 -4.41 -22.93
N ARG A 59 -24.60 -5.14 -21.82
CA ARG A 59 -25.38 -4.96 -20.59
C ARG A 59 -24.74 -3.89 -19.72
N GLU A 60 -25.50 -2.84 -19.41
CA GLU A 60 -25.07 -1.82 -18.46
C GLU A 60 -24.91 -2.43 -17.07
N LEU A 61 -23.73 -2.22 -16.47
CA LEU A 61 -23.45 -2.63 -15.11
C LEU A 61 -23.62 -1.45 -14.15
N THR A 62 -23.19 -0.25 -14.54
CA THR A 62 -23.21 0.91 -13.65
C THR A 62 -23.38 2.20 -14.44
N ASP A 63 -24.13 3.12 -13.82
CA ASP A 63 -24.22 4.52 -14.20
C ASP A 63 -23.96 5.37 -12.94
N TYR A 64 -22.93 6.20 -12.97
CA TYR A 64 -22.51 7.00 -11.83
C TYR A 64 -22.23 8.44 -12.26
N LEU A 65 -22.93 9.38 -11.63
CA LEU A 65 -22.64 10.81 -11.77
C LEU A 65 -21.67 11.22 -10.66
N ASP A 66 -20.47 11.64 -11.07
CA ASP A 66 -19.51 12.28 -10.18
C ASP A 66 -19.78 13.80 -10.13
N PRO A 67 -20.35 14.33 -9.05
CA PRO A 67 -20.66 15.76 -8.95
C PRO A 67 -19.41 16.63 -8.77
N ASN A 68 -18.26 16.04 -8.43
CA ASN A 68 -17.04 16.79 -8.12
C ASN A 68 -15.82 16.19 -8.84
N PRO A 69 -15.81 16.11 -10.17
CA PRO A 69 -14.74 15.43 -10.90
C PRO A 69 -13.36 16.04 -10.61
N LEU A 70 -12.30 15.21 -10.70
CA LEU A 70 -10.93 15.72 -10.61
C LEU A 70 -10.71 16.82 -11.67
N ALA A 71 -10.17 17.96 -11.26
CA ALA A 71 -9.97 19.13 -12.13
C ALA A 71 -9.06 18.81 -13.34
N ASP A 72 -8.08 17.92 -13.13
CA ASP A 72 -7.14 17.35 -14.11
C ASP A 72 -7.54 15.94 -14.58
N GLY A 73 -8.72 15.45 -14.20
CA GLY A 73 -9.22 14.11 -14.55
C GLY A 73 -9.63 13.99 -16.02
N GLY A 74 -8.66 13.79 -16.92
CA GLY A 74 -8.88 13.59 -18.36
C GLY A 74 -8.64 12.18 -18.86
N HIS A 75 -8.16 11.27 -18.01
CA HIS A 75 -7.72 9.95 -18.42
C HIS A 75 -8.65 8.84 -17.91
N LEU A 76 -8.84 7.83 -18.75
CA LEU A 76 -9.40 6.55 -18.36
C LEU A 76 -8.27 5.53 -18.43
N GLY A 77 -8.03 4.85 -17.31
CA GLY A 77 -7.04 3.78 -17.22
C GLY A 77 -7.72 2.46 -16.89
N PHE A 78 -7.21 1.38 -17.48
CA PHE A 78 -7.46 0.03 -17.00
C PHE A 78 -6.26 -0.39 -16.16
N TRP A 79 -6.53 -1.05 -15.05
CA TRP A 79 -5.49 -1.55 -14.15
C TRP A 79 -5.78 -3.01 -13.82
N THR A 80 -4.71 -3.81 -13.72
CA THR A 80 -4.75 -5.14 -13.14
C THR A 80 -3.58 -5.37 -12.22
N GLN A 81 -3.81 -6.27 -11.26
CA GLN A 81 -2.77 -6.88 -10.48
C GLN A 81 -2.42 -8.24 -11.11
N ASN A 82 -1.13 -8.58 -11.14
CA ASN A 82 -0.63 -9.86 -11.65
C ASN A 82 -0.97 -10.17 -13.12
N GLY A 83 -1.18 -9.16 -13.96
CA GLY A 83 -1.36 -9.34 -15.41
C GLY A 83 -2.63 -10.07 -15.81
N ALA A 84 -3.65 -10.11 -14.95
CA ALA A 84 -4.85 -10.93 -15.13
C ALA A 84 -5.84 -10.43 -16.22
N LEU A 85 -5.49 -9.39 -16.98
CA LEU A 85 -6.30 -8.89 -18.10
C LEU A 85 -5.47 -8.81 -19.37
N SER A 86 -5.93 -9.50 -20.41
CA SER A 86 -5.50 -9.26 -21.77
C SER A 86 -6.51 -8.36 -22.47
N ILE A 87 -6.04 -7.26 -23.07
CA ILE A 87 -6.86 -6.34 -23.85
C ILE A 87 -6.54 -6.55 -25.33
N ALA A 88 -7.37 -7.31 -26.04
CA ALA A 88 -7.11 -7.65 -27.44
C ALA A 88 -7.49 -6.53 -28.44
N ARG A 89 -8.51 -5.73 -28.14
CA ARG A 89 -8.94 -4.62 -29.01
C ARG A 89 -9.45 -3.44 -28.18
N VAL A 90 -8.89 -2.26 -28.46
CA VAL A 90 -9.34 -0.99 -27.87
C VAL A 90 -9.84 -0.08 -28.97
N ARG A 91 -11.01 0.53 -28.76
CA ARG A 91 -11.48 1.65 -29.57
C ARG A 91 -11.70 2.85 -28.68
N LEU A 92 -11.00 3.94 -28.99
CA LEU A 92 -11.05 5.19 -28.23
C LEU A 92 -11.78 6.24 -29.06
N TRP A 93 -12.71 6.94 -28.41
CA TRP A 93 -13.36 8.12 -28.97
C TRP A 93 -13.35 9.22 -27.91
N HIS A 94 -13.09 10.45 -28.35
CA HIS A 94 -13.16 11.62 -27.50
C HIS A 94 -13.76 12.79 -28.28
N SER A 95 -14.39 13.73 -27.57
CA SER A 95 -14.74 15.04 -28.11
C SER A 95 -14.10 16.09 -27.22
N GLY A 96 -13.18 16.87 -27.81
CA GLY A 96 -12.32 17.83 -27.11
C GLY A 96 -10.92 17.28 -26.79
N LEU A 97 -9.90 18.12 -26.98
CA LEU A 97 -8.52 17.90 -26.56
C LEU A 97 -8.24 18.86 -25.39
N ARG A 98 -7.73 18.35 -24.27
CA ARG A 98 -7.02 19.18 -23.30
C ARG A 98 -5.53 18.92 -23.49
N ALA A 99 -4.74 19.99 -23.60
CA ALA A 99 -3.29 19.90 -23.59
C ALA A 99 -2.84 19.32 -22.25
N GLN A 100 -1.98 18.29 -22.31
CA GLN A 100 -1.38 17.66 -21.14
C GLN A 100 -0.39 18.65 -20.52
N GLN A 101 -0.56 19.02 -19.24
CA GLN A 101 0.50 19.69 -18.49
C GLN A 101 1.42 18.62 -17.92
N ASP A 102 2.60 18.48 -18.51
CA ASP A 102 3.65 17.63 -17.97
C ASP A 102 4.08 18.19 -16.60
N ARG A 103 3.80 17.44 -15.54
CA ARG A 103 4.35 17.76 -14.22
C ARG A 103 5.84 17.46 -14.25
N ALA A 104 6.65 18.51 -14.06
CA ALA A 104 8.08 18.37 -13.86
C ALA A 104 8.36 17.34 -12.75
N PRO A 105 9.37 16.47 -12.93
CA PRO A 105 9.75 15.50 -11.90
C PRO A 105 10.08 16.24 -10.60
N ILE A 106 9.56 15.73 -9.48
CA ILE A 106 9.93 16.21 -8.15
C ILE A 106 11.39 15.81 -7.93
N VAL A 107 12.30 16.78 -8.05
CA VAL A 107 13.73 16.59 -7.77
C VAL A 107 13.93 16.44 -6.27
N ALA A 108 14.52 15.32 -5.86
CA ALA A 108 14.92 15.04 -4.49
C ALA A 108 16.10 15.93 -4.08
N ARG A 109 15.97 16.76 -3.03
CA ARG A 109 17.12 17.43 -2.40
C ARG A 109 17.60 16.69 -1.15
N THR A 110 18.93 16.51 -1.14
CA THR A 110 19.95 16.29 -0.09
C THR A 110 19.71 15.33 1.08
N ALA A 111 20.67 14.40 1.20
CA ALA A 111 20.82 13.38 2.22
C ALA A 111 21.18 13.99 3.58
N SER A 112 20.29 13.85 4.57
CA SER A 112 20.68 13.89 5.98
C SER A 112 21.33 12.54 6.35
N PRO A 113 22.13 12.46 7.43
CA PRO A 113 22.63 11.17 7.94
C PRO A 113 21.46 10.20 8.18
N GLU A 114 21.68 8.90 7.95
CA GLU A 114 20.67 7.87 8.15
C GLU A 114 20.24 7.80 9.62
N PRO A 115 18.92 7.74 9.93
CA PRO A 115 18.46 7.63 11.30
C PRO A 115 18.97 6.33 11.94
N PRO A 116 19.30 6.33 13.24
CA PRO A 116 19.85 5.16 13.92
C PRO A 116 18.94 3.93 13.80
N ASN A 117 19.57 2.79 13.59
CA ASN A 117 18.95 1.47 13.51
C ASN A 117 19.88 0.45 14.17
N VAL A 118 19.48 -0.03 15.35
CA VAL A 118 20.32 -0.98 16.11
C VAL A 118 20.41 -2.36 15.45
N LEU A 119 19.46 -2.71 14.58
CA LEU A 119 19.39 -4.03 13.94
C LEU A 119 20.09 -4.06 12.57
N GLY A 120 20.60 -2.94 12.06
CA GLY A 120 21.30 -2.89 10.79
C GLY A 120 21.11 -1.58 10.02
N LYS A 121 20.82 -1.69 8.73
CA LYS A 121 20.66 -0.55 7.81
C LYS A 121 19.31 -0.60 7.12
N TRP A 122 18.69 0.57 6.98
CA TRP A 122 17.43 0.66 6.25
C TRP A 122 17.67 0.45 4.76
N SER A 123 16.81 -0.33 4.12
CA SER A 123 16.89 -0.51 2.67
C SER A 123 15.52 -0.77 2.06
N ALA A 124 15.33 -0.39 0.80
CA ALA A 124 14.13 -0.77 0.06
C ALA A 124 14.28 -2.20 -0.48
N ARG A 125 13.18 -2.85 -0.90
CA ARG A 125 13.28 -3.97 -1.84
C ARG A 125 13.58 -3.41 -3.24
N GLY A 126 14.65 -3.90 -3.87
CA GLY A 126 15.09 -3.44 -5.20
C GLY A 126 15.82 -2.11 -5.16
N GLU A 127 16.36 -1.70 -6.30
CA GLU A 127 17.17 -0.48 -6.46
C GLU A 127 16.70 0.36 -7.66
N GLY A 128 17.14 1.63 -7.71
CA GLY A 128 16.83 2.55 -8.80
C GLY A 128 15.33 2.69 -9.05
N GLN A 129 14.91 2.55 -10.32
CA GLN A 129 13.50 2.59 -10.72
C GLN A 129 12.68 1.38 -10.24
N GLY A 130 13.36 0.28 -9.87
CA GLY A 130 12.73 -0.94 -9.34
C GLY A 130 12.40 -0.86 -7.84
N ALA A 131 13.00 0.09 -7.12
CA ALA A 131 12.84 0.23 -5.67
C ALA A 131 11.36 0.33 -5.25
N SER A 132 11.00 -0.47 -4.25
CA SER A 132 9.65 -0.52 -3.68
C SER A 132 9.31 0.67 -2.79
N ALA A 133 10.32 1.33 -2.23
CA ALA A 133 10.17 2.50 -1.39
C ALA A 133 11.25 3.52 -1.72
N ARG A 134 10.92 4.80 -1.59
CA ARG A 134 11.90 5.89 -1.56
C ARG A 134 12.17 6.25 -0.10
N LEU A 135 13.44 6.18 0.29
CA LEU A 135 13.92 6.44 1.64
C LEU A 135 14.68 7.77 1.67
N ILE A 136 14.33 8.66 2.60
CA ILE A 136 15.00 9.95 2.78
C ILE A 136 15.15 10.21 4.27
N SER A 137 16.37 10.48 4.72
CA SER A 137 16.60 10.97 6.07
C SER A 137 16.20 12.44 6.17
N VAL A 138 15.37 12.77 7.15
CA VAL A 138 14.90 14.15 7.40
C VAL A 138 15.19 14.55 8.84
N SER A 139 15.76 15.74 9.02
CA SER A 139 15.91 16.34 10.34
C SER A 139 14.60 17.00 10.75
N GLN A 140 14.12 16.72 11.97
CA GLN A 140 12.90 17.29 12.53
C GLN A 140 13.16 17.84 13.93
N THR A 141 12.61 19.01 14.22
CA THR A 141 12.59 19.56 15.58
C THR A 141 11.64 18.71 16.44
N ALA A 142 12.13 18.19 17.56
CA ALA A 142 11.35 17.40 18.51
C ALA A 142 11.63 17.91 19.94
N GLY A 143 10.72 18.72 20.47
CA GLY A 143 10.95 19.43 21.73
C GLY A 143 12.12 20.42 21.61
N SER A 144 13.08 20.35 22.52
CA SER A 144 14.29 21.19 22.56
C SER A 144 15.47 20.70 21.72
N GLY A 145 15.33 19.57 20.99
CA GLY A 145 16.41 18.97 20.20
C GLY A 145 16.03 18.65 18.75
N GLN A 146 17.03 18.47 17.88
CA GLN A 146 16.84 17.89 16.56
C GLN A 146 16.91 16.37 16.63
N LYS A 147 15.96 15.70 15.98
CA LYS A 147 15.97 14.25 15.74
C LYS A 147 15.91 13.97 14.25
N THR A 148 16.63 12.93 13.83
CA THR A 148 16.53 12.42 12.47
C THR A 148 15.44 11.37 12.38
N ALA A 149 14.61 11.44 11.34
CA ALA A 149 13.60 10.46 11.01
C ALA A 149 13.81 9.93 9.60
N LEU A 150 13.38 8.69 9.35
CA LEU A 150 13.33 8.09 8.04
C LEU A 150 11.98 8.43 7.42
N GLN A 151 11.97 9.27 6.38
CA GLN A 151 10.81 9.47 5.54
C GLN A 151 10.75 8.38 4.48
N ILE A 152 9.64 7.65 4.45
CA ILE A 152 9.42 6.50 3.58
C ILE A 152 8.24 6.81 2.68
N THR A 153 8.46 6.86 1.36
CA THR A 153 7.44 7.28 0.39
C THR A 153 7.20 6.18 -0.64
N ASN A 154 5.94 5.93 -1.01
CA ASN A 154 5.61 5.01 -2.09
C ASN A 154 5.92 5.69 -3.44
N PRO A 155 6.91 5.23 -4.22
CA PRO A 155 7.28 5.91 -5.47
C PRO A 155 6.26 5.65 -6.60
N ARG A 156 5.40 4.65 -6.46
CA ARG A 156 4.50 4.15 -7.52
C ARG A 156 3.07 3.94 -7.02
N SER A 157 2.14 3.75 -7.96
CA SER A 157 0.78 3.36 -7.64
C SER A 157 0.76 1.85 -7.44
N GLY A 158 0.66 1.40 -6.18
CA GLY A 158 0.66 -0.01 -5.82
C GLY A 158 2.05 -0.60 -5.46
N GLY A 159 2.11 -1.92 -5.40
CA GLY A 159 3.25 -2.69 -4.92
C GLY A 159 3.21 -2.99 -3.42
N ASP A 160 4.20 -3.76 -2.97
CA ASP A 160 4.39 -4.17 -1.58
C ASP A 160 4.94 -3.06 -0.67
N TRP A 161 5.41 -1.95 -1.24
CA TRP A 161 5.99 -0.81 -0.55
C TRP A 161 6.99 -1.18 0.58
N THR A 162 7.86 -2.16 0.34
CA THR A 162 8.70 -2.73 1.40
C THR A 162 9.91 -1.89 1.76
N THR A 163 10.11 -1.69 3.05
CA THR A 163 11.29 -1.10 3.67
C THR A 163 11.84 -2.07 4.72
N PHE A 164 13.01 -2.64 4.46
CA PHE A 164 13.72 -3.48 5.41
C PHE A 164 14.28 -2.63 6.53
N VAL A 165 13.99 -3.07 7.75
CA VAL A 165 14.71 -2.68 8.97
C VAL A 165 16.08 -3.34 8.95
N THR A 166 16.10 -4.65 8.67
CA THR A 166 17.34 -5.40 8.50
C THR A 166 17.11 -6.59 7.57
N ARG A 167 18.18 -6.99 6.88
CA ARG A 167 18.27 -8.23 6.09
C ARG A 167 19.32 -9.17 6.67
N THR A 168 19.88 -8.80 7.81
CA THR A 168 20.87 -9.60 8.53
C THR A 168 20.15 -10.27 9.70
N PRO A 169 20.34 -11.59 9.88
CA PRO A 169 19.79 -12.29 11.03
C PRO A 169 20.23 -11.65 12.34
N PHE A 170 19.34 -11.64 13.33
CA PHE A 170 19.67 -11.21 14.69
C PHE A 170 19.12 -12.20 15.73
N ASP A 171 19.86 -12.32 16.83
CA ASP A 171 19.53 -13.19 17.95
C ASP A 171 18.34 -12.64 18.75
N LEU A 172 17.30 -13.47 18.92
CA LEU A 172 16.12 -13.14 19.71
C LEU A 172 16.43 -13.00 21.20
N ALA A 173 17.45 -13.68 21.72
CA ALA A 173 17.84 -13.54 23.12
C ALA A 173 18.44 -12.15 23.38
N ALA A 174 19.20 -11.61 22.43
CA ALA A 174 19.78 -10.27 22.51
C ALA A 174 18.74 -9.17 22.23
N HIS A 175 17.78 -9.44 21.34
CA HIS A 175 16.79 -8.47 20.86
C HIS A 175 15.35 -8.99 20.92
N PRO A 176 14.82 -9.33 22.11
CA PRO A 176 13.51 -9.98 22.24
C PRO A 176 12.34 -9.04 21.93
N ILE A 177 12.52 -7.74 22.14
CA ILE A 177 11.48 -6.72 21.94
C ILE A 177 12.00 -5.70 20.94
N VAL A 178 11.14 -5.30 20.00
CA VAL A 178 11.39 -4.17 19.11
C VAL A 178 10.49 -3.00 19.46
N GLN A 179 11.03 -1.80 19.42
CA GLN A 179 10.33 -0.55 19.70
C GLN A 179 10.71 0.50 18.66
N TRP A 180 9.76 1.31 18.22
CA TRP A 180 10.01 2.41 17.32
C TRP A 180 9.03 3.56 17.57
N ASP A 181 9.49 4.77 17.25
CA ASP A 181 8.62 5.92 17.10
C ASP A 181 8.14 5.98 15.65
N TYR A 182 6.86 6.28 15.44
CA TYR A 182 6.25 6.36 14.12
C TYR A 182 5.37 7.60 13.98
N ARG A 183 5.25 8.07 12.74
CA ARG A 183 4.25 9.04 12.31
C ARG A 183 3.58 8.53 11.06
N VAL A 184 2.30 8.17 11.15
CA VAL A 184 1.55 7.55 10.06
C VAL A 184 0.28 8.34 9.82
N PRO A 185 0.15 9.04 8.68
CA PRO A 185 -1.08 9.73 8.31
C PRO A 185 -2.25 8.77 8.05
N GLN A 186 -3.47 9.29 8.10
CA GLN A 186 -4.65 8.58 7.62
C GLN A 186 -4.47 8.18 6.14
N GLY A 187 -4.89 6.96 5.79
CA GLY A 187 -4.77 6.42 4.42
C GLY A 187 -3.45 5.69 4.13
N VAL A 188 -2.46 5.77 5.03
CA VAL A 188 -1.28 4.89 4.98
C VAL A 188 -1.58 3.60 5.73
N LYS A 189 -1.23 2.46 5.15
CA LYS A 189 -1.55 1.11 5.62
C LYS A 189 -0.31 0.21 5.51
N ILE A 190 0.40 0.02 6.62
CA ILE A 190 1.61 -0.80 6.67
C ILE A 190 1.54 -1.78 7.84
N ASN A 191 2.18 -2.92 7.65
CA ASN A 191 2.43 -3.92 8.70
C ASN A 191 3.93 -4.16 8.83
N LEU A 192 4.32 -4.79 9.93
CA LEU A 192 5.67 -5.28 10.17
C LEU A 192 5.70 -6.77 9.81
N TYR A 193 6.81 -7.23 9.26
CA TYR A 193 6.99 -8.62 8.86
C TYR A 193 8.35 -9.11 9.34
N ALA A 194 8.36 -10.30 9.94
CA ALA A 194 9.56 -10.99 10.36
C ALA A 194 9.74 -12.24 9.50
N LEU A 195 10.94 -12.46 8.96
CA LEU A 195 11.29 -13.71 8.30
C LEU A 195 11.85 -14.66 9.36
N ILE A 196 11.14 -15.76 9.59
CA ILE A 196 11.43 -16.75 10.65
C ILE A 196 11.25 -18.13 10.04
N ASP A 197 12.30 -18.96 10.10
CA ASP A 197 12.35 -20.29 9.49
C ASP A 197 11.92 -20.26 8.01
N ASP A 198 12.45 -19.29 7.26
CA ASP A 198 12.17 -19.01 5.84
C ASP A 198 10.71 -18.64 5.51
N VAL A 199 9.88 -18.39 6.53
CA VAL A 199 8.50 -17.94 6.37
C VAL A 199 8.35 -16.49 6.79
N TRP A 200 7.85 -15.65 5.90
CA TRP A 200 7.44 -14.29 6.24
C TRP A 200 6.18 -14.32 7.10
N ARG A 201 6.31 -13.88 8.35
CA ARG A 201 5.21 -13.81 9.32
C ARG A 201 4.81 -12.36 9.57
N GLU A 202 3.52 -12.11 9.48
CA GLU A 202 2.91 -10.80 9.63
C GLU A 202 2.71 -10.44 11.09
N ILE A 203 3.20 -9.26 11.45
CA ILE A 203 2.88 -8.56 12.69
C ILE A 203 1.97 -7.39 12.30
N VAL A 204 0.67 -7.54 12.55
CA VAL A 204 -0.34 -6.55 12.18
C VAL A 204 -0.06 -5.25 12.91
N PHE A 205 0.05 -4.15 12.17
CA PHE A 205 0.29 -2.82 12.71
C PHE A 205 -0.91 -1.92 12.43
N ASN A 206 -0.88 -1.10 11.38
CA ASN A 206 -1.98 -0.18 11.06
C ASN A 206 -2.69 -0.50 9.73
N GLY A 207 -2.18 -1.50 8.99
CA GLY A 207 -2.70 -1.91 7.69
C GLY A 207 -3.93 -2.84 7.73
N GLY A 208 -4.20 -3.45 8.88
CA GLY A 208 -5.10 -4.60 8.99
C GLY A 208 -4.43 -5.89 8.50
N ALA A 209 -5.01 -7.05 8.80
CA ALA A 209 -4.45 -8.35 8.43
C ALA A 209 -4.42 -8.55 6.90
N SER A 210 -3.40 -9.25 6.42
CA SER A 210 -3.29 -9.69 5.02
C SER A 210 -4.21 -10.88 4.71
N ASP A 211 -4.52 -11.07 3.43
CA ASP A 211 -5.31 -12.20 2.94
C ASP A 211 -4.42 -13.46 2.81
N GLY A 212 -4.05 -14.06 3.94
CA GLY A 212 -3.35 -15.36 3.98
C GLY A 212 -1.88 -15.35 4.39
N ALA A 213 -1.35 -14.24 4.90
CA ALA A 213 -0.04 -14.24 5.54
C ALA A 213 -0.08 -15.03 6.87
N ALA A 214 0.99 -15.76 7.19
CA ALA A 214 1.13 -16.39 8.50
C ALA A 214 1.22 -15.29 9.56
N SER A 215 0.29 -15.22 10.51
CA SER A 215 0.32 -14.18 11.55
C SER A 215 1.32 -14.56 12.65
N LEU A 216 1.99 -13.55 13.20
CA LEU A 216 2.78 -13.65 14.43
C LEU A 216 2.10 -12.89 15.59
N GLY A 217 1.26 -11.90 15.28
CA GLY A 217 0.55 -11.13 16.30
C GLY A 217 0.10 -9.76 15.81
N THR A 218 -0.37 -8.93 16.73
CA THR A 218 -0.83 -7.56 16.47
C THR A 218 -0.17 -6.57 17.43
N VAL A 219 0.28 -5.43 16.93
CA VAL A 219 0.78 -4.32 17.75
C VAL A 219 -0.41 -3.57 18.37
N GLY A 220 -0.44 -3.51 19.70
CA GLY A 220 -1.50 -2.82 20.44
C GLY A 220 -1.45 -1.29 20.33
N GLY A 221 -2.62 -0.64 20.35
CA GLY A 221 -2.76 0.80 20.54
C GLY A 221 -2.26 1.69 19.39
N VAL A 222 -2.14 1.14 18.17
CA VAL A 222 -1.62 1.87 17.01
C VAL A 222 -2.62 2.93 16.51
N GLN A 223 -2.16 4.15 16.26
CA GLN A 223 -3.00 5.28 15.80
C GLN A 223 -2.45 5.89 14.50
N SER A 224 -3.31 6.12 13.51
CA SER A 224 -2.91 6.71 12.22
C SER A 224 -3.37 8.17 12.11
N ASP A 225 -3.02 8.98 13.11
CA ASP A 225 -3.43 10.38 13.26
C ASP A 225 -2.42 11.38 12.69
N GLY A 226 -1.34 10.89 12.08
CA GLY A 226 -0.26 11.72 11.58
C GLY A 226 0.55 12.42 12.66
N GLN A 227 0.46 12.00 13.93
CA GLN A 227 1.29 12.47 15.03
C GLN A 227 2.41 11.46 15.34
N TRP A 228 3.45 11.94 16.01
CA TRP A 228 4.49 11.04 16.52
C TRP A 228 3.94 10.22 17.69
N ARG A 229 4.01 8.90 17.53
CA ARG A 229 3.57 7.88 18.49
C ARG A 229 4.69 6.87 18.69
N ARG A 230 4.55 6.01 19.70
CA ARG A 230 5.48 4.91 19.97
C ARG A 230 4.77 3.58 19.88
N ALA A 231 5.40 2.61 19.25
CA ALA A 231 4.96 1.22 19.17
C ALA A 231 6.03 0.30 19.76
N ARG A 232 5.58 -0.80 20.34
CA ARG A 232 6.40 -1.85 20.94
C ARG A 232 5.80 -3.20 20.57
N PHE A 233 6.63 -4.19 20.27
CA PHE A 233 6.21 -5.56 20.03
C PHE A 233 7.21 -6.54 20.64
N ASP A 234 6.71 -7.50 21.41
CA ASP A 234 7.49 -8.59 22.00
C ASP A 234 7.62 -9.72 20.98
N LEU A 235 8.73 -9.73 20.23
CA LEU A 235 8.99 -10.76 19.20
C LEU A 235 9.18 -12.13 19.84
N ALA A 236 9.98 -12.22 20.89
CA ALA A 236 10.29 -13.49 21.54
C ALA A 236 9.04 -14.12 22.19
N GLY A 237 8.21 -13.29 22.83
CA GLY A 237 6.91 -13.72 23.35
C GLY A 237 6.00 -14.23 22.24
N ALA A 238 5.81 -13.45 21.18
CA ALA A 238 4.96 -13.81 20.05
C ALA A 238 5.41 -15.08 19.32
N ILE A 239 6.71 -15.28 19.12
CA ILE A 239 7.28 -16.49 18.52
C ILE A 239 6.94 -17.73 19.36
N ARG A 240 7.12 -17.63 20.69
CA ARG A 240 6.79 -18.71 21.63
C ARG A 240 5.30 -19.03 21.66
N GLU A 241 4.45 -18.00 21.69
CA GLU A 241 2.99 -18.13 21.69
C GLU A 241 2.46 -18.80 20.41
N ASN A 242 3.17 -18.64 19.29
CA ASN A 242 2.86 -19.31 18.03
C ASN A 242 3.51 -20.71 17.91
N GLY A 243 4.12 -21.23 18.98
CA GLY A 243 4.72 -22.57 19.01
C GLY A 243 5.99 -22.72 18.16
N LEU A 244 6.68 -21.62 17.89
CA LEU A 244 7.91 -21.61 17.10
C LEU A 244 9.13 -21.74 18.03
N GLU A 245 10.12 -22.52 17.59
CA GLU A 245 11.36 -22.75 18.35
C GLU A 245 12.55 -21.92 17.86
N SER A 246 12.32 -21.06 16.86
CA SER A 246 13.37 -20.25 16.25
C SER A 246 14.05 -19.34 17.27
N LYS A 247 15.38 -19.28 17.19
CA LYS A 247 16.22 -18.44 18.07
C LYS A 247 16.68 -17.15 17.39
N GLU A 248 16.36 -17.00 16.12
CA GLU A 248 16.75 -15.84 15.32
C GLU A 248 15.57 -15.30 14.50
N VAL A 249 15.69 -14.05 14.11
CA VAL A 249 14.86 -13.46 13.06
C VAL A 249 15.79 -13.15 11.90
N GLN A 250 15.55 -13.78 10.75
CA GLN A 250 16.42 -13.72 9.58
C GLN A 250 16.36 -12.33 8.88
N ALA A 251 15.18 -11.68 8.92
CA ALA A 251 14.97 -10.34 8.41
C ALA A 251 13.75 -9.68 9.05
N LEU A 252 13.73 -8.34 9.07
CA LEU A 252 12.60 -7.55 9.57
C LEU A 252 12.29 -6.42 8.59
N ALA A 253 11.02 -6.24 8.23
CA ALA A 253 10.62 -5.24 7.24
C ALA A 253 9.22 -4.66 7.48
N PHE A 254 9.04 -3.39 7.16
CA PHE A 254 7.71 -2.79 7.00
C PHE A 254 7.26 -2.94 5.55
N ALA A 255 5.99 -3.33 5.33
CA ALA A 255 5.42 -3.47 3.99
C ALA A 255 3.91 -3.22 4.00
N ALA A 256 3.33 -3.02 2.82
CA ALA A 256 1.90 -3.03 2.63
C ALA A 256 1.34 -4.44 2.84
N PRO A 257 0.20 -4.59 3.56
CA PRO A 257 -0.55 -5.83 3.64
C PRO A 257 -0.79 -6.47 2.27
N ASP A 258 -0.75 -7.80 2.22
CA ASP A 258 -1.11 -8.56 1.03
C ASP A 258 -2.63 -8.56 0.85
N ARG A 259 -3.12 -7.48 0.24
CA ARG A 259 -4.52 -7.28 -0.10
C ARG A 259 -4.60 -6.66 -1.48
N ASP A 260 -5.36 -7.28 -2.38
CA ASP A 260 -5.30 -6.99 -3.81
C ASP A 260 -5.49 -5.49 -4.14
N TYR A 261 -6.55 -4.88 -3.64
CA TYR A 261 -6.81 -3.46 -3.89
C TYR A 261 -5.77 -2.55 -3.23
N LEU A 262 -5.28 -2.90 -2.04
CA LEU A 262 -4.27 -2.08 -1.37
C LEU A 262 -2.92 -2.14 -2.11
N ARG A 263 -2.51 -3.33 -2.58
CA ARG A 263 -1.33 -3.50 -3.45
C ARG A 263 -1.50 -2.91 -4.84
N SER A 264 -2.70 -2.51 -5.20
CA SER A 264 -3.00 -1.71 -6.39
C SER A 264 -2.97 -0.20 -6.12
N GLY A 265 -2.73 0.22 -4.87
CA GLY A 265 -2.78 1.62 -4.44
C GLY A 265 -4.21 2.18 -4.30
N LEU A 266 -5.20 1.28 -4.16
CA LEU A 266 -6.62 1.61 -3.98
C LEU A 266 -7.04 1.36 -2.53
N GLY A 267 -7.71 2.33 -1.90
CA GLY A 267 -8.12 2.22 -0.49
C GLY A 267 -6.99 2.49 0.51
N GLY A 268 -5.78 2.79 0.03
CA GLY A 268 -4.64 3.24 0.80
C GLY A 268 -3.35 3.17 -0.02
N ASN A 269 -2.24 3.66 0.54
CA ASN A 269 -0.89 3.51 -0.03
C ASN A 269 -0.71 3.98 -1.48
N ARG A 270 -1.48 4.99 -1.91
CA ARG A 270 -1.31 5.62 -3.24
C ARG A 270 0.12 6.11 -3.48
N ARG A 271 0.48 6.36 -4.75
CA ARG A 271 1.74 7.03 -5.10
C ARG A 271 1.91 8.33 -4.31
N GLY A 272 3.08 8.52 -3.71
CA GLY A 272 3.38 9.67 -2.85
C GLY A 272 2.82 9.57 -1.44
N ALA A 273 2.15 8.47 -1.06
CA ALA A 273 1.87 8.18 0.33
C ALA A 273 3.19 8.10 1.11
N THR A 274 3.21 8.66 2.31
CA THR A 274 4.43 8.81 3.11
C THR A 274 4.17 8.54 4.58
N TYR A 275 5.08 7.81 5.22
CA TYR A 275 5.15 7.69 6.68
C TYR A 275 6.58 7.93 7.16
N TRP A 276 6.73 8.08 8.47
CA TRP A 276 8.03 8.30 9.10
C TRP A 276 8.27 7.34 10.25
N LEU A 277 9.53 6.90 10.39
CA LEU A 277 10.03 6.10 11.49
C LEU A 277 11.24 6.79 12.12
N ARG A 278 11.45 6.63 13.43
CA ARG A 278 12.68 7.03 14.12
C ARG A 278 12.86 6.22 15.41
N ASP A 279 14.01 6.42 16.06
CA ASP A 279 14.32 5.86 17.38
C ASP A 279 14.04 4.34 17.46
N LEU A 280 14.38 3.60 16.40
CA LEU A 280 14.24 2.14 16.38
C LEU A 280 15.25 1.54 17.36
N LYS A 281 14.72 0.77 18.33
CA LYS A 281 15.47 0.06 19.35
C LYS A 281 15.04 -1.40 19.39
N ALA A 282 15.96 -2.26 19.80
CA ALA A 282 15.71 -3.67 20.02
C ALA A 282 16.55 -4.16 21.22
N GLY A 283 15.94 -4.90 22.14
CA GLY A 283 16.60 -5.30 23.38
C GLY A 283 15.62 -5.62 24.50
N THR A 284 16.12 -5.68 25.73
CA THR A 284 15.33 -5.76 26.96
C THR A 284 15.12 -4.34 27.50
N PHE A 285 13.86 -3.93 27.68
CA PHE A 285 13.48 -2.61 28.19
C PHE A 285 12.37 -2.75 29.23
#